data_AF-S7THD0-F1
#
_entry.id   AF-S7THD0-F1
#
_cell.length_a   1.000
_cell.length_b   1.000
_cell.length_c   1.000
_cell.angle_alpha   90.00
_cell.angle_beta   90.00
_cell.angle_gamma   90.00
#
_symmetry.space_group_name_H-M   'P 1'
#
loop_
_entity.id
_entity.type
_entity.pdbx_description
1 polymer ?
#
loop_
_entity_poly.entity_id
_entity_poly.type
_entity_poly.pdbx_seq_one_letter_code
_entity_poly.pdbx_strand_id
1 'polypeptide(L)'
;MPTPEARKLTDFINKKELEGFDGYSILIVVDGEPNVKPISPMFNAGRIGKLYNVDGFKGKKIAYIKNPFPEEVRLVPTVMLDSNLVSYLQQFVEKTLHKDFYYSIFLFIKEVHVNLNYDFSPVFYFYESFHKQEVKDFKQFALKSYMALLKIQVMDKEKFVSDYEIQEDPRLVAELCKNKMCSSLEQVAKNYIDNFADAQQHEMSIMPNVTYLVLLKMVLIKYDRRIEDSGKIQAVYEFMIEEFGLLFAREIVLSALYFSSRTGRSIKYFDKNINIINLKHNLQATAWDILLARMPEMLLTFSSPDEVTVATICTGEEFIKEICEMVSYERIDVCKKKNFIQPQFLFNNSLMMEKLDKVYYDSIVQIIDTHVPVRTRKSLTKEYLDGLEDKLLKECSFHKGC
;
A
#
# COMPACT_ATOMS: atom_id res chain seq x y z
N MET A 1 -11.35 9.42 -34.82
CA MET A 1 -10.71 10.66 -34.31
C MET A 1 -10.39 10.45 -32.83
N PRO A 2 -9.23 10.88 -32.31
CA PRO A 2 -8.93 10.75 -30.88
C PRO A 2 -10.00 11.49 -30.06
N THR A 3 -10.39 10.91 -28.92
CA THR A 3 -11.36 11.53 -28.02
C THR A 3 -10.80 12.85 -27.47
N PRO A 4 -11.65 13.77 -26.98
CA PRO A 4 -11.20 15.01 -26.35
C PRO A 4 -10.17 14.78 -25.23
N GLU A 5 -10.26 13.65 -24.50
CA GLU A 5 -9.32 13.24 -23.46
C GLU A 5 -7.98 12.80 -24.05
N ALA A 6 -8.00 12.04 -25.15
CA ALA A 6 -6.79 11.69 -25.89
C ALA A 6 -6.08 12.95 -26.41
N ARG A 7 -6.82 14.00 -26.82
CA ARG A 7 -6.22 15.29 -27.22
C ARG A 7 -5.58 16.04 -26.05
N LYS A 8 -6.25 16.13 -24.89
CA LYS A 8 -5.65 16.74 -23.68
C LYS A 8 -4.38 16.00 -23.23
N LEU A 9 -4.37 14.67 -23.36
CA LEU A 9 -3.22 13.84 -23.06
C LEU A 9 -2.10 14.02 -24.09
N THR A 10 -2.43 14.08 -25.38
CA THR A 10 -1.47 14.39 -26.45
C THR A 10 -0.87 15.79 -26.25
N ASP A 11 -1.65 16.79 -25.85
CA ASP A 11 -1.15 18.14 -25.57
C ASP A 11 -0.26 18.19 -24.31
N PHE A 12 -0.54 17.38 -23.29
CA PHE A 12 0.32 17.23 -22.11
C PHE A 12 1.65 16.52 -22.45
N ILE A 13 1.57 15.44 -23.22
CA ILE A 13 2.72 14.68 -23.75
C ILE A 13 3.58 15.57 -24.64
N ASN A 14 2.97 16.43 -25.46
CA ASN A 14 3.67 17.35 -26.35
C ASN A 14 4.24 18.58 -25.62
N LYS A 15 3.68 18.98 -24.47
CA LYS A 15 4.18 20.11 -23.66
C LYS A 15 5.39 19.76 -22.80
N LYS A 16 5.60 18.49 -22.47
CA LYS A 16 6.84 18.02 -21.86
C LYS A 16 7.69 17.44 -22.97
N GLU A 17 8.85 18.04 -23.23
CA GLU A 17 9.89 17.46 -24.09
C GLU A 17 10.27 16.07 -23.53
N LEU A 18 9.60 15.02 -24.02
CA LEU A 18 9.79 13.62 -23.60
C LEU A 18 10.96 12.96 -24.34
N GLU A 19 11.87 13.74 -24.91
CA GLU A 19 13.15 13.24 -25.42
C GLU A 19 13.97 12.69 -24.23
N GLY A 20 13.95 11.36 -24.06
CA GLY A 20 14.71 10.65 -23.01
C GLY A 20 13.92 9.74 -22.07
N PHE A 21 12.61 9.52 -22.29
CA PHE A 21 11.72 8.76 -21.39
C PHE A 21 11.50 7.28 -21.77
N ASP A 22 12.54 6.57 -22.23
CA ASP A 22 12.43 5.12 -22.43
C ASP A 22 12.13 4.38 -21.12
N GLY A 23 11.04 3.59 -21.10
CA GLY A 23 10.65 2.76 -19.94
C GLY A 23 9.76 3.47 -18.91
N TYR A 24 9.11 4.56 -19.31
CA TYR A 24 8.09 5.25 -18.52
C TYR A 24 6.68 4.70 -18.82
N SER A 25 5.88 4.53 -17.78
CA SER A 25 4.50 4.08 -17.85
C SER A 25 3.64 4.91 -16.90
N ILE A 26 2.40 5.18 -17.29
CA ILE A 26 1.50 6.05 -16.52
C ILE A 26 0.14 5.36 -16.40
N LEU A 27 -0.37 5.25 -15.18
CA LEU A 27 -1.79 4.96 -14.93
C LEU A 27 -2.51 6.26 -14.64
N ILE A 28 -3.60 6.53 -15.35
CA ILE A 28 -4.40 7.75 -15.16
C ILE A 28 -5.86 7.37 -14.97
N VAL A 29 -6.52 8.05 -14.04
CA VAL A 29 -7.97 7.99 -13.89
C VAL A 29 -8.65 8.75 -15.02
N VAL A 30 -9.61 8.10 -15.68
CA VAL A 30 -10.37 8.69 -16.79
C VAL A 30 -11.88 8.60 -16.52
N ASP A 31 -12.64 9.47 -17.18
CA ASP A 31 -14.10 9.43 -17.12
C ASP A 31 -14.65 8.16 -17.79
N GLY A 32 -15.70 7.58 -17.21
CA GLY A 32 -16.40 6.42 -17.73
C GLY A 32 -16.66 5.35 -16.69
N GLU A 33 -17.30 4.26 -17.11
CA GLU A 33 -17.56 3.12 -16.24
C GLU A 33 -16.25 2.42 -15.82
N PRO A 34 -16.10 2.03 -14.55
CA PRO A 34 -14.94 1.27 -14.10
C PRO A 34 -14.72 0.00 -14.92
N ASN A 35 -13.48 -0.18 -15.38
CA ASN A 35 -13.02 -1.39 -16.05
C ASN A 35 -12.58 -2.49 -15.06
N VAL A 36 -12.63 -2.20 -13.76
CA VAL A 36 -12.38 -3.12 -12.66
C VAL A 36 -13.60 -3.08 -11.73
N LYS A 37 -14.29 -4.21 -11.55
CA LYS A 37 -15.53 -4.25 -10.75
C LYS A 37 -15.24 -3.90 -9.29
N PRO A 38 -15.94 -2.94 -8.67
CA PRO A 38 -15.69 -2.59 -7.28
C PRO A 38 -15.98 -3.78 -6.36
N ILE A 39 -15.12 -3.99 -5.37
CA ILE A 39 -15.37 -4.93 -4.28
C ILE A 39 -16.21 -4.21 -3.21
N SER A 40 -17.08 -4.93 -2.50
CA SER A 40 -17.77 -4.37 -1.34
C SER A 40 -16.75 -3.70 -0.40
N PRO A 41 -16.96 -2.43 -0.01
CA PRO A 41 -15.98 -1.69 0.79
C PRO A 41 -15.84 -2.26 2.20
N MET A 42 -16.80 -3.07 2.64
CA MET A 42 -16.78 -3.71 3.95
C MET A 42 -17.39 -5.11 3.88
N PHE A 43 -16.71 -6.06 4.51
CA PHE A 43 -17.23 -7.37 4.86
C PHE A 43 -17.37 -7.44 6.37
N ASN A 44 -18.57 -7.74 6.86
CA ASN A 44 -18.73 -8.05 8.27
C ASN A 44 -18.26 -9.49 8.49
N ALA A 45 -17.03 -9.63 8.98
CA ALA A 45 -16.35 -10.90 9.14
C ALA A 45 -16.58 -11.50 10.54
N GLY A 46 -17.70 -11.20 11.19
CA GLY A 46 -18.07 -11.77 12.48
C GLY A 46 -17.07 -11.40 13.56
N ARG A 47 -16.44 -12.39 14.22
CA ARG A 47 -15.41 -12.14 15.26
C ARG A 47 -14.08 -11.62 14.72
N ILE A 48 -13.80 -11.73 13.41
CA ILE A 48 -12.62 -11.07 12.79
C ILE A 48 -12.79 -9.54 12.84
N GLY A 49 -14.00 -9.05 13.09
CA GLY A 49 -14.35 -7.65 12.99
C GLY A 49 -14.77 -7.31 11.57
N LYS A 50 -14.56 -6.05 11.17
CA LYS A 50 -14.84 -5.58 9.83
C LYS A 50 -13.57 -5.74 8.99
N LEU A 51 -13.68 -6.42 7.86
CA LEU A 51 -12.66 -6.37 6.81
C LEU A 51 -13.03 -5.24 5.86
N TYR A 52 -12.09 -4.36 5.58
CA TYR A 52 -12.26 -3.22 4.71
C TYR A 52 -11.54 -3.48 3.40
N ASN A 53 -12.25 -3.33 2.29
CA ASN A 53 -11.62 -3.24 0.98
C ASN A 53 -11.44 -1.76 0.62
N VAL A 54 -10.19 -1.37 0.44
CA VAL A 54 -9.77 -0.02 0.15
C VAL A 54 -9.30 0.04 -1.29
N ASP A 55 -10.14 0.64 -2.12
CA ASP A 55 -9.80 1.02 -3.48
C ASP A 55 -9.25 2.45 -3.51
N GLY A 56 -8.00 2.58 -3.96
CA GLY A 56 -7.33 3.87 -4.16
C GLY A 56 -7.84 4.64 -5.38
N PHE A 57 -8.41 3.96 -6.38
CA PHE A 57 -9.01 4.58 -7.57
C PHE A 57 -10.50 4.92 -7.38
N LYS A 58 -11.12 4.50 -6.27
CA LYS A 58 -12.51 4.79 -5.89
C LYS A 58 -13.53 4.38 -6.95
N GLY A 59 -13.34 3.22 -7.58
CA GLY A 59 -14.23 2.69 -8.61
C GLY A 59 -14.24 3.52 -9.89
N LYS A 60 -13.19 4.31 -10.14
CA LYS A 60 -13.05 5.07 -11.39
C LYS A 60 -12.34 4.22 -12.46
N LYS A 61 -12.59 4.55 -13.72
CA LYS A 61 -11.95 3.90 -14.86
C LYS A 61 -10.47 4.27 -14.93
N ILE A 62 -9.62 3.29 -15.24
CA ILE A 62 -8.16 3.45 -15.33
C ILE A 62 -7.70 3.28 -16.77
N ALA A 63 -6.85 4.18 -17.25
CA ALA A 63 -6.13 4.06 -18.51
C ALA A 63 -4.64 3.85 -18.25
N TYR A 64 -4.01 2.97 -19.04
CA TYR A 64 -2.57 2.73 -19.02
C TYR A 64 -1.92 3.31 -20.29
N ILE A 65 -0.82 4.03 -20.10
CA ILE A 65 -0.07 4.68 -21.18
C ILE A 65 1.38 4.24 -21.06
N LYS A 66 1.95 3.77 -22.16
CA LYS A 66 3.35 3.36 -22.24
C LYS A 66 4.00 4.03 -23.43
N ASN A 67 5.04 4.79 -23.14
CA ASN A 67 5.95 5.42 -24.11
C ASN A 67 5.39 5.72 -25.52
N PRO A 68 4.85 6.92 -25.79
CA PRO A 68 3.81 7.71 -25.13
C PRO A 68 2.40 7.37 -25.67
N PHE A 69 2.15 6.10 -26.02
CA PHE A 69 0.92 5.69 -26.67
C PHE A 69 -0.04 4.99 -25.68
N PRO A 70 -1.37 5.20 -25.83
CA PRO A 70 -2.34 4.34 -25.18
C PRO A 70 -2.12 2.91 -25.65
N GLU A 71 -1.84 2.00 -24.74
CA GLU A 71 -1.82 0.56 -25.04
C GLU A 71 -3.08 -0.06 -24.42
N GLU A 72 -3.73 -0.94 -25.18
CA GLU A 72 -4.72 -1.83 -24.57
C GLU A 72 -3.96 -2.88 -23.78
N VAL A 73 -3.89 -2.66 -22.47
CA VAL A 73 -3.21 -3.55 -21.54
C VAL A 73 -4.25 -4.19 -20.65
N ARG A 74 -4.10 -5.49 -20.43
CA ARG A 74 -5.04 -6.22 -19.58
C ARG A 74 -4.82 -5.77 -18.14
N LEU A 75 -5.86 -5.19 -17.53
CA LEU A 75 -5.84 -4.92 -16.10
C LEU A 75 -6.13 -6.21 -15.34
N VAL A 76 -5.22 -6.59 -14.46
CA VAL A 76 -5.35 -7.76 -13.59
C VAL A 76 -5.78 -7.28 -12.21
N PRO A 77 -7.07 -7.43 -11.86
CA PRO A 77 -7.57 -7.00 -10.57
C PRO A 77 -7.02 -7.90 -9.46
N THR A 78 -6.46 -7.30 -8.42
CA THR A 78 -5.80 -8.03 -7.34
C THR A 78 -6.14 -7.43 -5.99
N VAL A 79 -6.31 -8.28 -4.98
CA VAL A 79 -6.44 -7.85 -3.59
C VAL A 79 -5.12 -8.08 -2.87
N MET A 80 -4.51 -6.98 -2.44
CA MET A 80 -3.38 -6.98 -1.52
C MET A 80 -3.88 -7.36 -0.13
N LEU A 81 -3.31 -8.43 0.42
CA LEU A 81 -3.69 -8.95 1.72
C LEU A 81 -2.76 -8.39 2.81
N ASP A 82 -3.34 -7.97 3.92
CA ASP A 82 -2.56 -7.81 5.16
C ASP A 82 -2.07 -9.17 5.69
N SER A 83 -1.10 -9.14 6.60
CA SER A 83 -0.46 -10.33 7.16
C SER A 83 -1.41 -11.24 7.94
N ASN A 84 -2.45 -10.67 8.56
CA ASN A 84 -3.47 -11.43 9.28
C ASN A 84 -4.37 -12.21 8.31
N LEU A 85 -4.80 -11.58 7.22
CA LEU A 85 -5.60 -12.21 6.17
C LEU A 85 -4.85 -13.34 5.48
N VAL A 86 -3.56 -13.17 5.18
CA VAL A 86 -2.73 -14.28 4.65
C VAL A 86 -2.74 -15.46 5.61
N SER A 87 -2.56 -15.19 6.91
CA SER A 87 -2.59 -16.22 7.95
C SER A 87 -3.96 -16.91 8.06
N TYR A 88 -5.06 -16.17 7.98
CA TYR A 88 -6.40 -16.75 8.02
C TYR A 88 -6.72 -17.61 6.80
N LEU A 89 -6.33 -17.17 5.60
CA LEU A 89 -6.48 -17.94 4.36
C LEU A 89 -5.67 -19.23 4.41
N GLN A 90 -4.44 -19.16 4.92
CA GLN A 90 -3.60 -20.34 5.12
C GLN A 90 -4.27 -21.34 6.09
N GLN A 91 -4.71 -20.87 7.25
CA GLN A 91 -5.39 -21.72 8.24
C GLN A 91 -6.72 -22.29 7.70
N PHE A 92 -7.42 -21.54 6.85
CA PHE A 92 -8.65 -21.99 6.20
C PHE A 92 -8.37 -23.18 5.27
N VAL A 93 -7.36 -23.06 4.40
CA VAL A 93 -6.92 -24.14 3.50
C VAL A 93 -6.44 -25.37 4.27
N GLU A 94 -5.73 -25.16 5.38
CA GLU A 94 -5.22 -26.23 6.24
C GLU A 94 -6.26 -26.84 7.17
N LYS A 95 -7.50 -26.33 7.17
CA LYS A 95 -8.58 -26.76 8.08
C LYS A 95 -8.22 -26.59 9.57
N THR A 96 -7.39 -25.60 9.89
CA THR A 96 -6.96 -25.25 11.26
C THR A 96 -7.56 -23.93 11.77
N LEU A 97 -8.26 -23.19 10.90
CA LEU A 97 -8.89 -21.92 11.26
C LEU A 97 -9.96 -22.12 12.33
N HIS A 98 -10.00 -21.22 13.32
CA HIS A 98 -11.02 -21.24 14.34
C HIS A 98 -12.43 -21.12 13.72
N LYS A 99 -13.39 -21.93 14.21
CA LYS A 99 -14.75 -22.04 13.67
C LYS A 99 -15.47 -20.70 13.49
N ASP A 100 -15.24 -19.75 14.39
CA ASP A 100 -15.89 -18.44 14.37
C ASP A 100 -15.44 -17.55 13.19
N PHE A 101 -14.32 -17.88 12.55
CA PHE A 101 -13.74 -17.15 11.43
C PHE A 101 -14.00 -17.82 10.08
N TYR A 102 -14.37 -19.11 10.10
CA TYR A 102 -14.48 -19.95 8.91
C TYR A 102 -15.47 -19.39 7.88
N TYR A 103 -16.68 -19.04 8.32
CA TYR A 103 -17.72 -18.51 7.42
C TYR A 103 -17.32 -17.17 6.81
N SER A 104 -16.63 -16.32 7.57
CA SER A 104 -16.17 -15.02 7.09
C SER A 104 -15.11 -15.13 6.00
N ILE A 105 -14.14 -16.03 6.20
CA ILE A 105 -13.11 -16.30 5.19
C ILE A 105 -13.72 -16.99 3.97
N PHE A 106 -14.67 -17.91 4.16
CA PHE A 106 -15.44 -18.49 3.06
C PHE A 106 -16.16 -17.42 2.22
N LEU A 107 -16.90 -16.51 2.86
CA LEU A 107 -17.60 -15.42 2.16
C LEU A 107 -16.62 -14.49 1.45
N PHE A 108 -15.48 -14.19 2.06
CA PHE A 108 -14.44 -13.36 1.46
C PHE A 108 -13.88 -14.01 0.18
N ILE A 109 -13.50 -15.29 0.22
CA ILE A 109 -13.02 -16.03 -0.96
C ILE A 109 -14.12 -16.10 -2.03
N LYS A 110 -15.36 -16.41 -1.63
CA LYS A 110 -16.50 -16.50 -2.55
C LYS A 110 -16.74 -15.17 -3.27
N GLU A 111 -16.79 -14.06 -2.54
CA GLU A 111 -17.07 -12.78 -3.16
C GLU A 111 -15.90 -12.31 -4.04
N VAL A 112 -14.68 -12.33 -3.51
CA VAL A 112 -13.53 -11.72 -4.18
C VAL A 112 -12.99 -12.61 -5.29
N HIS A 113 -12.76 -13.89 -5.02
CA HIS A 113 -12.12 -14.79 -5.97
C HIS A 113 -13.10 -15.52 -6.89
N VAL A 114 -14.27 -15.94 -6.37
CA VAL A 114 -15.26 -16.65 -7.18
C VAL A 114 -16.12 -15.68 -8.00
N ASN A 115 -16.79 -14.73 -7.35
CA ASN A 115 -17.74 -13.84 -8.04
C ASN A 115 -17.04 -12.74 -8.86
N LEU A 116 -15.97 -12.17 -8.32
CA LEU A 116 -15.27 -11.04 -8.95
C LEU A 116 -14.01 -11.44 -9.73
N ASN A 117 -13.53 -12.68 -9.57
CA ASN A 117 -12.32 -13.20 -10.22
C ASN A 117 -11.07 -12.33 -9.98
N TYR A 118 -10.91 -11.86 -8.74
CA TYR A 118 -9.69 -11.18 -8.30
C TYR A 118 -8.65 -12.19 -7.83
N ASP A 119 -7.38 -11.87 -8.09
CA ASP A 119 -6.25 -12.59 -7.51
C ASP A 119 -5.92 -12.09 -6.10
N PHE A 120 -5.26 -12.92 -5.31
CA PHE A 120 -4.75 -12.55 -4.00
C PHE A 120 -3.23 -12.34 -4.04
N SER A 121 -2.77 -11.21 -3.50
CA SER A 121 -1.34 -10.91 -3.40
C SER A 121 -0.88 -10.92 -1.95
N PRO A 122 0.04 -11.83 -1.57
CA PRO A 122 0.68 -11.87 -0.26
C PRO A 122 1.94 -10.99 -0.18
N VAL A 123 2.21 -10.16 -1.20
CA VAL A 123 3.51 -9.49 -1.34
C VAL A 123 3.84 -8.63 -0.12
N PHE A 124 2.86 -7.92 0.45
CA PHE A 124 3.06 -7.17 1.70
C PHE A 124 3.55 -8.06 2.86
N TYR A 125 2.85 -9.17 3.11
CA TYR A 125 3.24 -10.16 4.12
C TYR A 125 4.65 -10.68 3.89
N PHE A 126 5.04 -10.93 2.63
CA PHE A 126 6.40 -11.38 2.33
C PHE A 126 7.45 -10.30 2.59
N TYR A 127 7.19 -9.06 2.20
CA TYR A 127 8.06 -7.93 2.53
C TYR A 127 8.24 -7.78 4.04
N GLU A 128 7.14 -7.76 4.78
CA GLU A 128 7.15 -7.61 6.23
C GLU A 128 7.89 -8.76 6.91
N SER A 129 7.56 -10.00 6.55
CA SER A 129 8.17 -11.20 7.13
C SER A 129 9.67 -11.29 6.82
N PHE A 130 10.08 -11.01 5.58
CA PHE A 130 11.49 -11.04 5.17
C PHE A 130 12.35 -10.04 5.96
N HIS A 131 11.82 -8.86 6.28
CA HIS A 131 12.57 -7.84 7.02
C HIS A 131 12.55 -8.06 8.55
N LYS A 132 11.62 -8.88 9.06
CA LYS A 132 11.47 -9.12 10.50
C LYS A 132 12.06 -10.45 10.98
N GLN A 133 12.46 -11.34 10.06
CA GLN A 133 12.88 -12.70 10.37
C GLN A 133 14.16 -13.08 9.63
N GLU A 134 14.81 -14.14 10.10
CA GLU A 134 15.92 -14.76 9.36
C GLU A 134 15.43 -15.33 8.03
N VAL A 135 16.25 -15.24 6.98
CA VAL A 135 15.88 -15.65 5.60
C VAL A 135 15.38 -17.10 5.55
N LYS A 136 15.98 -18.00 6.33
CA LYS A 136 15.57 -19.41 6.40
C LYS A 136 14.14 -19.56 6.93
N ASP A 137 13.80 -18.84 7.99
CA ASP A 137 12.48 -18.90 8.62
C ASP A 137 11.44 -18.26 7.70
N PHE A 138 11.77 -17.11 7.11
CA PHE A 138 10.96 -16.48 6.07
C PHE A 138 10.60 -17.47 4.96
N LYS A 139 11.60 -18.13 4.35
CA LYS A 139 11.36 -19.05 3.22
C LYS A 139 10.40 -20.18 3.61
N GLN A 140 10.53 -20.71 4.82
CA GLN A 140 9.65 -21.77 5.32
C GLN A 140 8.19 -21.30 5.48
N PHE A 141 7.96 -20.19 6.16
CA PHE A 141 6.61 -19.67 6.40
C PHE A 141 5.96 -19.12 5.14
N ALA A 142 6.72 -18.42 4.30
CA ALA A 142 6.24 -17.84 3.06
C ALA A 142 5.87 -18.92 2.05
N LEU A 143 6.63 -20.02 1.95
CA LEU A 143 6.28 -21.17 1.11
C LEU A 143 4.93 -21.75 1.48
N LYS A 144 4.70 -22.00 2.77
CA LYS A 144 3.43 -22.57 3.28
C LYS A 144 2.25 -21.64 2.98
N SER A 145 2.42 -20.35 3.23
CA SER A 145 1.41 -19.33 2.98
C SER A 145 1.10 -19.20 1.49
N TYR A 146 2.12 -19.17 0.64
CA TYR A 146 1.94 -19.04 -0.80
C TYR A 146 1.30 -20.27 -1.42
N MET A 147 1.68 -21.47 -0.96
CA MET A 147 1.04 -22.72 -1.36
C MET A 147 -0.47 -22.70 -1.09
N ALA A 148 -0.89 -22.19 0.07
CA ALA A 148 -2.31 -22.05 0.38
C ALA A 148 -3.04 -21.11 -0.60
N LEU A 149 -2.42 -19.99 -0.97
CA LEU A 149 -2.98 -19.06 -1.95
C LEU A 149 -3.03 -19.64 -3.36
N LEU A 150 -2.00 -20.39 -3.79
CA LEU A 150 -2.01 -21.09 -5.07
C LEU A 150 -3.17 -22.10 -5.14
N LYS A 151 -3.44 -22.82 -4.05
CA LYS A 151 -4.59 -23.74 -3.97
C LYS A 151 -5.92 -23.03 -4.13
N ILE A 152 -6.07 -21.85 -3.53
CA ILE A 152 -7.26 -21.01 -3.74
C ILE A 152 -7.34 -20.55 -5.20
N GLN A 153 -6.23 -20.11 -5.79
CA GLN A 153 -6.17 -19.61 -7.16
C GLN A 153 -6.57 -20.67 -8.21
N VAL A 154 -6.20 -21.93 -7.99
CA VAL A 154 -6.47 -23.04 -8.91
C VAL A 154 -7.65 -23.91 -8.45
N MET A 155 -8.47 -23.44 -7.52
CA MET A 155 -9.59 -24.24 -7.01
C MET A 155 -10.73 -24.37 -8.03
N ASP A 156 -11.44 -25.50 -7.95
CA ASP A 156 -12.74 -25.68 -8.57
C ASP A 156 -13.76 -24.77 -7.88
N LYS A 157 -14.11 -23.68 -8.56
CA LYS A 157 -14.98 -22.64 -8.02
C LYS A 157 -16.41 -23.12 -7.80
N GLU A 158 -16.91 -24.05 -8.63
CA GLU A 158 -18.27 -24.57 -8.49
C GLU A 158 -18.37 -25.46 -7.25
N LYS A 159 -17.41 -26.37 -7.07
CA LYS A 159 -17.34 -27.21 -5.88
C LYS A 159 -17.08 -26.43 -4.61
N PHE A 160 -16.26 -25.38 -4.65
CA PHE A 160 -16.05 -24.53 -3.49
C PHE A 160 -17.37 -23.92 -3.00
N VAL A 161 -18.25 -23.51 -3.92
CA VAL A 161 -19.55 -22.92 -3.58
C VAL A 161 -20.55 -23.98 -3.07
N SER A 162 -20.53 -25.19 -3.61
CA SER A 162 -21.46 -26.26 -3.20
C SER A 162 -21.04 -26.96 -1.91
N ASP A 163 -19.75 -27.26 -1.78
CA ASP A 163 -19.22 -28.18 -0.78
C ASP A 163 -18.45 -27.47 0.34
N TYR A 164 -18.21 -26.15 0.19
CA TYR A 164 -17.42 -25.33 1.11
C TYR A 164 -15.96 -25.80 1.25
N GLU A 165 -15.48 -26.63 0.33
CA GLU A 165 -14.13 -27.19 0.35
C GLU A 165 -13.28 -26.67 -0.81
N ILE A 166 -12.00 -26.44 -0.53
CA ILE A 166 -11.02 -26.12 -1.57
C ILE A 166 -10.54 -27.44 -2.17
N GLN A 167 -10.99 -27.71 -3.38
CA GLN A 167 -10.47 -28.77 -4.23
C GLN A 167 -9.77 -28.14 -5.44
N GLU A 168 -8.53 -28.54 -5.70
CA GLU A 168 -7.77 -28.09 -6.87
C GLU A 168 -8.43 -28.60 -8.16
N ASP A 169 -8.60 -27.73 -9.16
CA ASP A 169 -8.94 -28.11 -10.53
C ASP A 169 -7.67 -28.56 -11.26
N PRO A 170 -7.54 -29.83 -11.65
CA PRO A 170 -6.35 -30.34 -12.33
C PRO A 170 -6.00 -29.57 -13.61
N ARG A 171 -6.99 -28.97 -14.29
CA ARG A 171 -6.77 -28.19 -15.51
C ARG A 171 -6.04 -26.89 -15.20
N LEU A 172 -6.51 -26.16 -14.18
CA LEU A 172 -5.90 -24.90 -13.74
C LEU A 172 -4.49 -25.14 -13.17
N VAL A 173 -4.30 -26.24 -12.44
CA VAL A 173 -2.98 -26.66 -11.96
C VAL A 173 -2.03 -26.90 -13.12
N ALA A 174 -2.44 -27.68 -14.13
CA ALA A 174 -1.61 -27.97 -15.29
C ALA A 174 -1.27 -26.70 -16.10
N GLU A 175 -2.24 -25.81 -16.28
CA GLU A 175 -2.05 -24.52 -16.96
C GLU A 175 -1.04 -23.62 -16.21
N LEU A 176 -1.22 -23.45 -14.90
CA LEU A 176 -0.32 -22.62 -14.08
C LEU A 176 1.11 -23.17 -14.09
N CYS A 177 1.27 -24.48 -13.87
CA CYS A 177 2.56 -25.16 -13.91
C CYS A 177 3.24 -24.98 -15.28
N LYS A 178 2.51 -25.15 -16.37
CA LYS A 178 3.01 -24.91 -17.73
C LYS A 178 3.46 -23.45 -17.93
N ASN A 179 2.63 -22.49 -17.54
CA ASN A 179 2.92 -21.06 -17.70
C ASN A 179 4.14 -20.61 -16.89
N LYS A 180 4.38 -21.25 -15.73
CA LYS A 180 5.54 -20.99 -14.87
C LYS A 180 6.71 -21.94 -15.11
N MET A 181 6.65 -22.79 -16.14
CA MET A 181 7.67 -23.79 -16.48
C MET A 181 8.07 -24.68 -15.28
N CYS A 182 7.09 -25.08 -14.47
CA CYS A 182 7.26 -25.86 -13.27
C CYS A 182 6.53 -27.21 -13.39
N SER A 183 6.99 -28.22 -12.66
CA SER A 183 6.38 -29.56 -12.66
C SER A 183 5.26 -29.72 -11.64
N SER A 184 5.19 -28.84 -10.64
CA SER A 184 4.19 -28.88 -9.55
C SER A 184 3.94 -27.49 -8.97
N LEU A 185 2.81 -27.33 -8.26
CA LEU A 185 2.52 -26.11 -7.49
C LEU A 185 3.59 -25.81 -6.44
N GLU A 186 4.15 -26.85 -5.81
CA GLU A 186 5.24 -26.70 -4.85
C GLU A 186 6.48 -26.08 -5.49
N GLN A 187 6.82 -26.50 -6.70
CA GLN A 187 7.93 -25.90 -7.44
C GLN A 187 7.61 -24.46 -7.87
N VAL A 188 6.37 -24.15 -8.27
CA VAL A 188 5.92 -22.77 -8.53
C VAL A 188 6.12 -21.91 -7.29
N ALA A 189 5.67 -22.40 -6.14
CA ALA A 189 5.74 -21.65 -4.89
C ALA A 189 7.18 -21.44 -4.44
N LYS A 190 8.00 -22.50 -4.48
CA LYS A 190 9.42 -22.42 -4.12
C LYS A 190 10.18 -21.45 -5.01
N ASN A 191 10.03 -21.56 -6.34
CA ASN A 191 10.68 -20.66 -7.28
C ASN A 191 10.29 -19.20 -7.04
N TYR A 192 9.01 -18.93 -6.75
CA TYR A 192 8.55 -17.58 -6.44
C TYR A 192 9.19 -17.03 -5.16
N ILE A 193 9.21 -17.81 -4.08
CA ILE A 193 9.79 -17.40 -2.79
C ILE A 193 11.30 -17.22 -2.86
N ASP A 194 12.00 -18.12 -3.57
CA ASP A 194 13.44 -18.01 -3.80
C ASP A 194 13.77 -16.74 -4.60
N ASN A 195 13.07 -16.51 -5.72
CA ASN A 195 13.24 -15.30 -6.53
C ASN A 195 12.91 -14.03 -5.75
N PHE A 196 11.87 -14.04 -4.92
CA PHE A 196 11.53 -12.92 -4.04
C PHE A 196 12.68 -12.64 -3.06
N ALA A 197 13.14 -13.67 -2.33
CA ALA A 197 14.23 -13.52 -1.37
C ALA A 197 15.51 -12.99 -2.02
N ASP A 198 15.88 -13.52 -3.19
CA ASP A 198 17.09 -13.12 -3.91
C ASP A 198 16.98 -11.68 -4.41
N ALA A 199 15.82 -11.24 -4.90
CA ALA A 199 15.58 -9.85 -5.27
C ALA A 199 15.68 -8.91 -4.05
N GLN A 200 15.14 -9.32 -2.90
CA GLN A 200 15.14 -8.50 -1.68
C GLN A 200 16.48 -8.48 -0.94
N GLN A 201 17.37 -9.45 -1.16
CA GLN A 201 18.74 -9.40 -0.60
C GLN A 201 19.53 -8.18 -1.08
N HIS A 202 19.18 -7.61 -2.24
CA HIS A 202 19.87 -6.49 -2.85
C HIS A 202 19.10 -5.16 -2.75
N GLU A 203 17.81 -5.20 -2.40
CA GLU A 203 16.95 -4.02 -2.26
C GLU A 203 16.43 -3.89 -0.83
N MET A 204 17.04 -3.02 -0.03
CA MET A 204 16.39 -2.59 1.22
C MET A 204 15.21 -1.68 0.87
N SER A 205 13.99 -2.06 1.26
CA SER A 205 12.87 -1.12 1.23
C SER A 205 13.10 -0.06 2.30
N ILE A 206 13.59 1.11 1.87
CA ILE A 206 13.84 2.26 2.76
C ILE A 206 12.55 2.93 3.24
N MET A 207 11.41 2.62 2.61
CA MET A 207 10.16 3.34 2.82
C MET A 207 9.57 3.22 4.23
N PRO A 208 9.57 2.05 4.90
CA PRO A 208 9.18 1.96 6.30
C PRO A 208 10.07 2.82 7.21
N ASN A 209 11.38 2.86 6.97
CA ASN A 209 12.30 3.68 7.77
C ASN A 209 12.05 5.17 7.58
N VAL A 210 11.86 5.62 6.34
CA VAL A 210 11.49 7.02 6.04
C VAL A 210 10.18 7.38 6.75
N THR A 211 9.16 6.52 6.64
CA THR A 211 7.86 6.74 7.28
C THR A 211 8.02 6.83 8.80
N TYR A 212 8.75 5.89 9.40
CA TYR A 212 9.05 5.88 10.83
C TYR A 212 9.68 7.20 11.30
N LEU A 213 10.65 7.74 10.55
CA LEU A 213 11.30 9.02 10.89
C LEU A 213 10.33 10.21 10.79
N VAL A 214 9.44 10.22 9.80
CA VAL A 214 8.37 11.22 9.70
C VAL A 214 7.44 11.13 10.89
N LEU A 215 7.00 9.93 11.27
CA LEU A 215 6.14 9.71 12.44
C LEU A 215 6.85 10.16 13.73
N LEU A 216 8.13 9.83 13.90
CA LEU A 216 8.92 10.27 15.05
C LEU A 216 9.00 11.80 15.11
N LYS A 217 9.21 12.47 13.97
CA LYS A 217 9.21 13.94 13.90
C LYS A 217 7.85 14.53 14.24
N MET A 218 6.76 13.92 13.78
CA MET A 218 5.40 14.34 14.15
C MET A 218 5.20 14.30 15.67
N VAL A 219 5.70 13.28 16.35
CA VAL A 219 5.62 13.19 17.82
C VAL A 219 6.36 14.36 18.48
N LEU A 220 7.58 14.65 18.03
CA LEU A 220 8.35 15.81 18.52
C LEU A 220 7.58 17.13 18.33
N ILE A 221 7.04 17.36 17.14
CA ILE A 221 6.28 18.57 16.79
C ILE A 221 4.99 18.69 17.62
N LYS A 222 4.28 17.59 17.89
CA LYS A 222 3.05 17.60 18.71
C LYS A 222 3.30 18.22 20.08
N TYR A 223 4.45 17.90 20.69
CA TYR A 223 4.79 18.29 22.05
C TYR A 223 5.72 19.51 22.14
N ASP A 224 6.17 20.05 21.01
CA ASP A 224 6.94 21.29 20.99
C ASP A 224 6.01 22.49 21.22
N ARG A 225 6.08 23.07 22.43
CA ARG A 225 5.27 24.24 22.81
C ARG A 225 5.64 25.53 22.07
N ARG A 226 6.76 25.54 21.32
CA ARG A 226 7.20 26.68 20.51
C ARG A 226 6.47 26.74 19.16
N ILE A 227 5.85 25.63 18.75
CA ILE A 227 5.14 25.54 17.46
C ILE A 227 3.64 25.65 17.74
N GLU A 228 3.03 26.75 17.26
CA GLU A 228 1.59 26.91 17.28
C GLU A 228 0.88 25.85 16.43
N ASP A 229 -0.36 25.52 16.76
CA ASP A 229 -1.11 24.46 16.06
C ASP A 229 -1.18 24.69 14.54
N SER A 230 -1.34 25.94 14.08
CA SER A 230 -1.32 26.33 12.67
C SER A 230 0.01 26.04 11.96
N GLY A 231 1.13 26.03 12.70
CA GLY A 231 2.47 25.78 12.15
C GLY A 231 2.88 24.30 12.15
N LYS A 232 2.14 23.41 12.82
CA LYS A 232 2.57 22.01 13.01
C LYS A 232 2.62 21.21 11.71
N ILE A 233 1.63 21.37 10.83
CA ILE A 233 1.62 20.68 9.52
C ILE A 233 2.75 21.20 8.65
N GLN A 234 2.95 22.52 8.66
CA GLN A 234 4.03 23.16 7.91
C GLN A 234 5.41 22.65 8.37
N ALA A 235 5.63 22.50 9.68
CA ALA A 235 6.88 21.95 10.21
C ALA A 235 7.11 20.47 9.80
N VAL A 236 6.05 19.66 9.71
CA VAL A 236 6.15 18.28 9.20
C VAL A 236 6.47 18.28 7.71
N TYR A 237 5.81 19.13 6.93
CA TYR A 237 6.08 19.33 5.52
C TYR A 237 7.53 19.76 5.27
N GLU A 238 8.04 20.76 5.98
CA GLU A 238 9.42 21.24 5.88
C GLU A 238 10.42 20.13 6.17
N PHE A 239 10.21 19.35 7.23
CA PHE A 239 11.04 18.19 7.53
C PHE A 239 11.09 17.20 6.36
N MET A 240 9.95 16.88 5.75
CA MET A 240 9.91 15.94 4.62
C MET A 240 10.66 16.47 3.39
N ILE A 241 10.52 17.76 3.09
CA ILE A 241 11.21 18.38 1.96
C ILE A 241 12.72 18.54 2.23
N GLU A 242 13.12 18.92 3.43
CA GLU A 242 14.53 19.14 3.78
C GLU A 242 15.33 17.84 3.93
N GLU A 243 14.71 16.80 4.51
CA GLU A 243 15.39 15.55 4.78
C GLU A 243 15.27 14.55 3.62
N PHE A 244 14.12 14.50 2.93
CA PHE A 244 13.86 13.51 1.87
C PHE A 244 13.68 14.11 0.48
N GLY A 245 13.48 15.43 0.36
CA GLY A 245 13.23 16.09 -0.92
C GLY A 245 11.90 15.69 -1.56
N LEU A 246 10.98 15.10 -0.78
CA LEU A 246 9.72 14.53 -1.25
C LEU A 246 8.59 14.87 -0.29
N LEU A 247 7.41 15.12 -0.86
CA LEU A 247 6.17 15.23 -0.11
C LEU A 247 5.50 13.86 -0.06
N PHE A 248 5.23 13.37 1.14
CA PHE A 248 4.49 12.13 1.34
C PHE A 248 3.04 12.43 1.75
N ALA A 249 2.10 12.30 0.81
CA ALA A 249 0.72 12.74 0.99
C ALA A 249 -0.01 12.03 2.15
N ARG A 250 0.17 10.72 2.29
CA ARG A 250 -0.46 9.94 3.38
C ARG A 250 0.06 10.38 4.75
N GLU A 251 1.34 10.68 4.87
CA GLU A 251 1.97 11.17 6.10
C GLU A 251 1.53 12.59 6.45
N ILE A 252 1.34 13.47 5.45
CA ILE A 252 0.72 14.79 5.69
C ILE A 252 -0.68 14.63 6.26
N VAL A 253 -1.52 13.79 5.64
CA VAL A 253 -2.87 13.51 6.13
C VAL A 253 -2.83 12.94 7.54
N LEU A 254 -1.95 11.96 7.78
CA LEU A 254 -1.75 11.37 9.10
C LEU A 254 -1.29 12.41 10.13
N SER A 255 -0.44 13.36 9.75
CA SER A 255 -0.01 14.45 10.65
C SER A 255 -1.18 15.34 11.08
N ALA A 256 -2.06 15.70 10.15
CA ALA A 256 -3.26 16.45 10.48
C ALA A 256 -4.21 15.68 11.36
N LEU A 257 -4.40 14.39 11.09
CA LEU A 257 -5.20 13.51 11.93
C LEU A 257 -4.62 13.40 13.35
N TYR A 258 -3.31 13.24 13.48
CA TYR A 258 -2.64 13.14 14.77
C TYR A 258 -2.67 14.46 15.57
N PHE A 259 -2.56 15.59 14.89
CA PHE A 259 -2.59 16.90 15.54
C PHE A 259 -4.01 17.34 15.91
N SER A 260 -5.01 16.91 15.14
CA SER A 260 -6.42 17.19 15.42
C SER A 260 -6.93 16.53 16.69
N SER A 261 -7.83 17.23 17.36
CA SER A 261 -8.58 16.78 18.54
C SER A 261 -9.78 15.88 18.21
N ARG A 262 -10.20 15.84 16.93
CA ARG A 262 -11.38 15.11 16.45
C ARG A 262 -11.13 13.64 16.15
N THR A 263 -9.87 13.22 16.12
CA THR A 263 -9.53 11.84 15.82
C THR A 263 -9.79 10.94 17.02
N GLY A 264 -10.35 9.75 16.74
CA GLY A 264 -10.74 8.77 17.75
C GLY A 264 -9.55 8.13 18.46
N ARG A 265 -9.76 6.93 19.05
CA ARG A 265 -8.70 6.18 19.75
C ARG A 265 -7.54 5.75 18.82
N SER A 266 -7.75 5.75 17.50
CA SER A 266 -6.88 5.15 16.48
C SER A 266 -5.49 5.78 16.34
N ILE A 267 -5.25 6.98 16.87
CA ILE A 267 -3.96 7.69 16.74
C ILE A 267 -3.37 8.07 18.12
N LYS A 268 -3.95 7.54 19.21
CA LYS A 268 -3.45 7.76 20.57
C LYS A 268 -2.20 6.94 20.91
N TYR A 269 -1.69 6.16 19.96
CA TYR A 269 -0.52 5.29 20.11
C TYR A 269 0.81 6.04 20.33
N PHE A 270 0.81 7.36 20.20
CA PHE A 270 2.00 8.22 20.27
C PHE A 270 1.96 9.23 21.45
N ASP A 271 1.27 8.88 22.53
CA ASP A 271 1.18 9.72 23.72
C ASP A 271 2.55 9.92 24.41
N LYS A 272 2.80 11.12 24.95
CA LYS A 272 4.04 11.51 25.67
C LYS A 272 4.37 10.62 26.87
N ASN A 273 3.36 9.97 27.43
CA ASN A 273 3.50 9.11 28.61
C ASN A 273 3.97 7.69 28.27
N ILE A 274 4.07 7.34 26.98
CA ILE A 274 4.56 6.04 26.53
C ILE A 274 6.09 6.02 26.68
N ASN A 275 6.64 4.91 27.19
CA ASN A 275 8.08 4.75 27.26
C ASN A 275 8.70 4.71 25.84
N ILE A 276 9.97 5.07 25.71
CA ILE A 276 10.58 5.25 24.37
C ILE A 276 10.61 3.94 23.56
N ILE A 277 10.75 2.80 24.23
CA ILE A 277 10.78 1.47 23.59
C ILE A 277 9.44 1.16 22.95
N ASN A 278 8.34 1.33 23.69
CA ASN A 278 6.98 1.11 23.21
C ASN A 278 6.60 2.14 22.14
N LEU A 279 7.03 3.40 22.29
CA LEU A 279 6.83 4.43 21.27
C LEU A 279 7.50 4.01 19.95
N LYS A 280 8.77 3.61 20.00
CA LYS A 280 9.50 3.13 18.81
C LYS A 280 8.78 1.96 18.15
N HIS A 281 8.39 0.96 18.94
CA HIS A 281 7.65 -0.21 18.44
C HIS A 281 6.35 0.19 17.74
N ASN A 282 5.55 1.08 18.35
CA ASN A 282 4.30 1.55 17.75
C ASN A 282 4.53 2.33 16.46
N LEU A 283 5.50 3.24 16.44
CA LEU A 283 5.85 4.01 15.24
C LEU A 283 6.33 3.09 14.10
N GLN A 284 7.11 2.06 14.43
CA GLN A 284 7.57 1.06 13.46
C GLN A 284 6.41 0.22 12.92
N ALA A 285 5.49 -0.22 13.78
CA ALA A 285 4.28 -0.93 13.33
C ALA A 285 3.47 -0.05 12.37
N THR A 286 3.16 1.18 12.76
CA THR A 286 2.43 2.12 11.91
C THR A 286 3.15 2.41 10.60
N ALA A 287 4.49 2.47 10.59
CA ALA A 287 5.25 2.65 9.36
C ALA A 287 5.07 1.48 8.35
N TRP A 288 4.94 0.24 8.85
CA TRP A 288 4.58 -0.91 8.03
C TRP A 288 3.13 -0.82 7.53
N ASP A 289 2.19 -0.38 8.36
CA ASP A 289 0.80 -0.23 7.92
C ASP A 289 0.68 0.83 6.81
N ILE A 290 1.42 1.94 6.91
CA ILE A 290 1.50 2.94 5.83
C ILE A 290 2.21 2.38 4.58
N LEU A 291 3.15 1.44 4.72
CA LEU A 291 3.68 0.72 3.55
C LEU A 291 2.59 -0.11 2.88
N LEU A 292 1.73 -0.82 3.63
CA LEU A 292 0.57 -1.54 3.06
C LEU A 292 -0.28 -0.59 2.20
N ALA A 293 -0.52 0.63 2.67
CA ALA A 293 -1.24 1.67 1.94
C ALA A 293 -0.59 2.07 0.60
N ARG A 294 0.72 1.86 0.45
CA ARG A 294 1.52 2.13 -0.76
C ARG A 294 1.71 0.93 -1.67
N MET A 295 1.47 -0.28 -1.19
CA MET A 295 1.71 -1.50 -1.96
C MET A 295 1.04 -1.52 -3.35
N PRO A 296 -0.17 -0.95 -3.54
CA PRO A 296 -0.75 -0.86 -4.88
C PRO A 296 0.13 -0.09 -5.88
N GLU A 297 0.84 0.94 -5.44
CA GLU A 297 1.76 1.72 -6.27
C GLU A 297 2.98 0.87 -6.63
N MET A 298 3.52 0.16 -5.65
CA MET A 298 4.69 -0.70 -5.80
C MET A 298 4.42 -1.89 -6.73
N LEU A 299 3.20 -2.44 -6.75
CA LEU A 299 2.86 -3.54 -7.66
C LEU A 299 2.92 -3.17 -9.15
N LEU A 300 2.83 -1.88 -9.48
CA LEU A 300 2.90 -1.40 -10.86
C LEU A 300 4.30 -1.55 -11.47
N THR A 301 5.37 -1.61 -10.65
CA THR A 301 6.72 -1.84 -11.17
C THR A 301 6.92 -3.29 -11.62
N PHE A 302 6.18 -4.23 -11.02
CA PHE A 302 6.24 -5.67 -11.32
C PHE A 302 5.33 -6.12 -12.45
N SER A 303 4.55 -5.20 -13.03
CA SER A 303 3.63 -5.50 -14.14
C SER A 303 4.38 -5.92 -15.40
N SER A 304 3.82 -6.85 -16.17
CA SER A 304 4.39 -7.27 -17.45
C SER A 304 4.11 -6.20 -18.53
N PRO A 305 4.69 -6.31 -19.73
CA PRO A 305 4.35 -5.41 -20.84
C PRO A 305 2.86 -5.45 -21.23
N ASP A 306 2.20 -6.59 -21.01
CA ASP A 306 0.85 -6.89 -21.53
C ASP A 306 -0.22 -6.96 -20.43
N GLU A 307 0.19 -6.99 -19.16
CA GLU A 307 -0.68 -7.06 -17.99
C GLU A 307 -0.24 -6.08 -16.90
N VAL A 308 -1.20 -5.30 -16.39
CA VAL A 308 -0.98 -4.34 -15.30
C VAL A 308 -1.82 -4.74 -14.11
N THR A 309 -1.16 -5.00 -12.98
CA THR A 309 -1.85 -5.31 -11.74
C THR A 309 -2.49 -4.05 -11.17
N VAL A 310 -3.81 -4.07 -11.00
CA VAL A 310 -4.56 -3.02 -10.31
C VAL A 310 -4.98 -3.56 -8.95
N ALA A 311 -4.32 -3.08 -7.90
CA ALA A 311 -4.49 -3.62 -6.56
C ALA A 311 -5.41 -2.76 -5.68
N THR A 312 -6.34 -3.42 -4.99
CA THR A 312 -7.03 -2.89 -3.81
C THR A 312 -6.41 -3.47 -2.55
N ILE A 313 -6.52 -2.78 -1.41
CA ILE A 313 -6.03 -3.31 -0.12
C ILE A 313 -7.20 -3.94 0.64
N CYS A 314 -7.01 -5.12 1.21
CA CYS A 314 -7.93 -5.69 2.18
C CYS A 314 -7.27 -5.75 3.56
N THR A 315 -7.89 -5.11 4.55
CA THR A 315 -7.36 -5.03 5.91
C THR A 315 -8.44 -5.05 6.98
N GLY A 316 -8.14 -5.60 8.14
CA GLY A 316 -8.97 -5.45 9.35
C GLY A 316 -8.84 -4.10 10.05
N GLU A 317 -7.89 -3.25 9.62
CA GLU A 317 -7.54 -2.03 10.34
C GLU A 317 -8.33 -0.81 9.85
N GLU A 318 -9.22 -0.30 10.71
CA GLU A 318 -10.03 0.88 10.42
C GLU A 318 -9.16 2.13 10.16
N PHE A 319 -8.03 2.25 10.86
CA PHE A 319 -7.08 3.34 10.67
C PHE A 319 -6.54 3.41 9.24
N ILE A 320 -6.21 2.26 8.63
CA ILE A 320 -5.70 2.19 7.27
C ILE A 320 -6.78 2.54 6.26
N LYS A 321 -8.00 2.06 6.49
CA LYS A 321 -9.17 2.53 5.74
C LYS A 321 -9.30 4.06 5.80
N GLU A 322 -9.28 4.65 7.00
CA GLU A 322 -9.47 6.09 7.18
C GLU A 322 -8.43 6.90 6.39
N ILE A 323 -7.14 6.57 6.50
CA ILE A 323 -6.08 7.28 5.76
C ILE A 323 -6.29 7.15 4.24
N CYS A 324 -6.58 5.95 3.76
CA CYS A 324 -6.74 5.70 2.34
C CYS A 324 -8.08 6.19 1.75
N GLU A 325 -9.02 6.62 2.59
CA GLU A 325 -10.25 7.29 2.15
C GLU A 325 -10.11 8.81 2.05
N MET A 326 -9.10 9.37 2.73
CA MET A 326 -8.79 10.79 2.65
C MET A 326 -8.02 11.18 1.38
N VAL A 327 -7.43 10.21 0.70
CA VAL A 327 -6.77 10.40 -0.59
C VAL A 327 -7.25 9.37 -1.62
N SER A 328 -7.20 9.73 -2.88
CA SER A 328 -7.44 8.82 -4.01
C SER A 328 -6.44 9.11 -5.12
N TYR A 329 -6.12 8.10 -5.93
CA TYR A 329 -5.22 8.29 -7.05
C TYR A 329 -5.89 9.16 -8.12
N GLU A 330 -5.17 10.17 -8.58
CA GLU A 330 -5.44 10.85 -9.85
C GLU A 330 -4.65 10.16 -10.97
N ARG A 331 -3.38 9.90 -10.67
CA ARG A 331 -2.37 9.39 -11.60
C ARG A 331 -1.27 8.69 -10.82
N ILE A 332 -0.64 7.69 -11.43
CA ILE A 332 0.60 7.10 -10.91
C ILE A 332 1.60 7.05 -12.05
N ASP A 333 2.72 7.74 -11.85
CA ASP A 333 3.86 7.70 -12.77
C ASP A 333 4.85 6.61 -12.36
N VAL A 334 5.28 5.79 -13.31
CA VAL A 334 6.21 4.69 -13.08
C VAL A 334 7.35 4.77 -14.08
N CYS A 335 8.60 4.75 -13.59
CA CYS A 335 9.79 4.58 -14.40
C CYS A 335 10.57 3.37 -13.91
N LYS A 336 10.41 2.24 -14.59
CA LYS A 336 11.02 0.96 -14.20
C LYS A 336 12.55 1.04 -14.19
N LYS A 337 13.15 1.70 -15.20
CA LYS A 337 14.62 1.86 -15.30
C LYS A 337 15.24 2.62 -14.12
N LYS A 338 14.48 3.53 -13.51
CA LYS A 338 14.94 4.35 -12.38
C LYS A 338 14.39 3.88 -11.04
N ASN A 339 13.72 2.72 -11.01
CA ASN A 339 12.93 2.22 -9.88
C ASN A 339 12.13 3.35 -9.19
N PHE A 340 11.42 4.13 -10.01
CA PHE A 340 10.78 5.36 -9.58
C PHE A 340 9.27 5.23 -9.73
N ILE A 341 8.56 5.54 -8.65
CA ILE A 341 7.11 5.60 -8.61
C ILE A 341 6.72 6.95 -7.99
N GLN A 342 5.79 7.65 -8.63
CA GLN A 342 5.26 8.92 -8.12
C GLN A 342 3.74 8.94 -8.28
N PRO A 343 2.99 8.62 -7.22
CA PRO A 343 1.55 8.84 -7.21
C PRO A 343 1.23 10.34 -7.12
N GLN A 344 0.16 10.73 -7.82
CA GLN A 344 -0.53 12.01 -7.68
C GLN A 344 -1.90 11.72 -7.05
N PHE A 345 -2.26 12.51 -6.03
CA PHE A 345 -3.44 12.27 -5.23
C PHE A 345 -4.47 13.40 -5.35
N LEU A 346 -5.73 13.01 -5.38
CA LEU A 346 -6.86 13.88 -5.04
C LEU A 346 -7.20 13.71 -3.56
N PHE A 347 -7.35 14.81 -2.85
CA PHE A 347 -7.73 14.80 -1.44
C PHE A 347 -9.25 14.88 -1.28
N ASN A 348 -9.80 14.08 -0.36
CA ASN A 348 -11.22 14.05 -0.06
C ASN A 348 -11.58 15.18 0.91
N ASN A 349 -11.83 16.37 0.37
CA ASN A 349 -12.15 17.56 1.14
C ASN A 349 -13.32 17.36 2.12
N SER A 350 -14.37 16.64 1.71
CA SER A 350 -15.53 16.40 2.57
C SER A 350 -15.13 15.61 3.82
N LEU A 351 -14.42 14.50 3.65
CA LEU A 351 -13.99 13.67 4.77
C LEU A 351 -12.95 14.37 5.63
N MET A 352 -12.03 15.13 5.03
CA MET A 352 -11.05 15.93 5.78
C MET A 352 -11.72 17.01 6.64
N MET A 353 -12.71 17.75 6.12
CA MET A 353 -13.44 18.74 6.90
C MET A 353 -14.24 18.12 8.07
N GLU A 354 -14.74 16.90 7.88
CA GLU A 354 -15.42 16.14 8.94
C GLU A 354 -14.43 15.75 10.06
N LYS A 355 -13.29 15.18 9.67
CA LYS A 355 -12.36 14.49 10.57
C LYS A 355 -11.28 15.38 11.16
N LEU A 356 -11.00 16.53 10.56
CA LEU A 356 -9.92 17.44 10.97
C LEU A 356 -10.47 18.71 11.62
N ASP A 357 -9.70 19.26 12.55
CA ASP A 357 -9.92 20.64 12.97
C ASP A 357 -9.57 21.59 11.83
N LYS A 358 -10.35 22.68 11.72
CA LYS A 358 -10.26 23.66 10.62
C LYS A 358 -8.83 24.13 10.38
N VAL A 359 -8.08 24.39 11.46
CA VAL A 359 -6.69 24.87 11.37
C VAL A 359 -5.80 23.90 10.58
N TYR A 360 -5.93 22.59 10.79
CA TYR A 360 -5.10 21.59 10.11
C TYR A 360 -5.59 21.30 8.70
N TYR A 361 -6.90 21.38 8.46
CA TYR A 361 -7.47 21.33 7.11
C TYR A 361 -6.95 22.48 6.24
N ASP A 362 -7.04 23.71 6.74
CA ASP A 362 -6.58 24.91 6.02
C ASP A 362 -5.08 24.81 5.69
N SER A 363 -4.24 24.31 6.63
CA SER A 363 -2.82 24.08 6.38
C SER A 363 -2.55 23.04 5.28
N ILE A 364 -3.33 21.96 5.22
CA ILE A 364 -3.19 20.96 4.15
C ILE A 364 -3.52 21.57 2.79
N VAL A 365 -4.63 22.31 2.68
CA VAL A 365 -5.03 22.98 1.44
C VAL A 365 -3.92 23.90 0.94
N GLN A 366 -3.35 24.71 1.84
CA GLN A 366 -2.23 25.59 1.51
C GLN A 366 -1.01 24.81 0.99
N ILE A 367 -0.65 23.69 1.62
CA ILE A 367 0.50 22.86 1.19
C ILE A 367 0.26 22.26 -0.19
N ILE A 368 -0.96 21.79 -0.47
CA ILE A 368 -1.32 21.20 -1.77
C ILE A 368 -1.21 22.23 -2.89
N ASP A 369 -1.63 23.48 -2.62
CA ASP A 369 -1.59 24.57 -3.60
C ASP A 369 -0.15 25.05 -3.89
N THR A 370 0.77 24.89 -2.94
CA THR A 370 2.20 25.15 -3.19
C THR A 370 2.81 24.09 -4.11
N HIS A 371 3.06 24.48 -5.36
CA HIS A 371 3.91 23.68 -6.27
C HIS A 371 5.35 23.67 -5.77
N VAL A 372 5.86 22.48 -5.44
CA VAL A 372 7.25 22.31 -5.00
C VAL A 372 8.02 21.58 -6.08
N PRO A 373 9.02 22.21 -6.71
CA PRO A 373 9.92 21.49 -7.59
C PRO A 373 10.70 20.45 -6.77
N VAL A 374 10.74 19.22 -7.26
CA VAL A 374 11.55 18.13 -6.69
C VAL A 374 13.00 18.62 -6.63
N ARG A 375 13.50 18.91 -5.42
CA ARG A 375 14.92 19.22 -5.22
C ARG A 375 15.72 17.93 -5.36
N THR A 376 16.99 18.05 -5.76
CA THR A 376 17.92 16.92 -5.87
C THR A 376 17.84 16.03 -4.62
N ARG A 377 17.39 14.78 -4.80
CA ARG A 377 17.22 13.81 -3.71
C ARG A 377 18.57 13.60 -3.02
N LYS A 378 18.62 13.79 -1.71
CA LYS A 378 19.69 13.19 -0.90
C LYS A 378 19.63 11.67 -1.12
N SER A 379 20.78 11.01 -1.24
CA SER A 379 20.82 9.54 -1.25
C SER A 379 20.37 9.06 0.13
N LEU A 380 19.24 8.35 0.18
CA LEU A 380 18.68 7.83 1.43
C LEU A 380 19.35 6.50 1.77
N THR A 381 20.61 6.53 2.19
CA THR A 381 21.34 5.35 2.65
C THR A 381 20.91 4.96 4.05
N LYS A 382 21.17 3.71 4.44
CA LYS A 382 20.88 3.23 5.79
C LYS A 382 21.59 4.07 6.85
N GLU A 383 22.87 4.39 6.65
CA GLU A 383 23.67 5.19 7.59
C GLU A 383 23.08 6.60 7.77
N TYR A 384 22.54 7.20 6.71
CA TYR A 384 21.86 8.49 6.81
C TYR A 384 20.60 8.41 7.68
N LEU A 385 19.77 7.38 7.44
CA LEU A 385 18.51 7.20 8.17
C LEU A 385 18.78 6.88 9.65
N ASP A 386 19.78 6.03 9.94
CA ASP A 386 20.20 5.70 11.31
C ASP A 386 20.73 6.96 12.03
N GLY A 387 21.55 7.78 11.36
CA GLY A 387 22.04 9.04 11.93
C GLY A 387 20.93 10.07 12.18
N LEU A 388 19.91 10.12 11.30
CA LEU A 388 18.74 10.98 11.50
C LEU A 388 17.88 10.48 12.66
N GLU A 389 17.70 9.15 12.81
CA GLU A 389 17.02 8.56 13.97
C GLU A 389 17.71 8.98 15.28
N ASP A 390 19.03 8.80 15.37
CA ASP A 390 19.80 9.16 16.57
C ASP A 390 19.65 10.64 16.94
N LYS A 391 19.64 11.53 15.94
CA LYS A 391 19.40 12.96 16.14
C LYS A 391 18.01 13.21 16.73
N LEU A 392 16.96 12.62 16.14
CA LEU A 392 15.58 12.80 16.61
C LEU A 392 15.33 12.17 17.99
N LEU A 393 15.95 11.03 18.29
CA LEU A 393 15.85 10.40 19.61
C LEU A 393 16.55 11.22 20.69
N LYS A 394 17.67 11.87 20.37
CA LYS A 394 18.30 12.85 21.27
C LYS A 394 17.34 14.00 21.57
N GLU A 395 16.68 14.58 20.56
CA GLU A 395 15.64 15.61 20.76
C GLU A 395 14.50 15.11 21.68
N CYS A 396 14.09 13.84 21.56
CA CYS A 396 13.08 13.24 22.45
C CYS A 396 13.52 13.19 23.92
N SER A 397 14.80 12.89 24.17
CA SER A 397 15.36 12.80 25.53
C SER A 397 15.42 14.15 26.24
N PHE A 398 15.65 15.25 25.51
CA PHE A 398 15.63 16.61 26.05
C PHE A 398 14.23 17.04 26.52
N HIS A 399 13.16 16.55 25.88
CA HIS A 399 11.78 16.89 26.26
C HIS A 399 11.26 16.16 27.51
N LYS A 400 11.96 15.16 28.04
CA LYS A 400 11.61 14.50 29.31
C LYS A 400 12.10 15.26 30.56
N GLY A 401 12.84 16.37 30.37
CA GLY A 401 13.43 17.17 31.44
C GLY A 401 12.84 18.58 31.62
N CYS A 402 11.60 18.85 31.16
CA CYS A 402 10.93 20.15 31.34
C CYS A 402 9.55 20.02 31.98
#